data_AF-A0A0D0FT32-F1
#
_entry.id   AF-A0A0D0FT32-F1
#
_cell.length_a   1.000
_cell.length_b   1.000
_cell.length_c   1.000
_cell.angle_alpha   90.00
_cell.angle_beta   90.00
_cell.angle_gamma   90.00
#
_symmetry.space_group_name_H-M   'P 1'
#
loop_
_entity.id
_entity.type
_entity.pdbx_description
1 polymer ?
#
loop_
_entity_poly.entity_id
_entity_poly.type
_entity_poly.pdbx_seq_one_letter_code
_entity_poly.pdbx_strand_id
1 'polypeptide(L)' 'MKSLLSKKDHSRRYYLHGIVKKHFIVNSHNREVSVTPDTIDLARENKYLMELCAKFGYNIQMSIV' A
#
# COMPACT_ATOMS: atom_id res chain seq x y z
N MET A 1 -6.52 21.36 0.87
CA MET A 1 -7.17 20.84 2.10
C MET A 1 -6.32 19.72 2.66
N LYS A 2 -5.64 19.91 3.81
CA LYS A 2 -4.91 18.81 4.49
C LYS A 2 -5.96 17.98 5.24
N SER A 3 -6.24 16.78 4.76
CA SER A 3 -7.02 15.80 5.51
C SER A 3 -6.28 15.52 6.84
N LEU A 4 -6.88 15.90 7.96
CA LEU A 4 -6.39 15.56 9.30
C LEU A 4 -6.63 14.06 9.50
N LEU A 5 -5.61 13.26 9.19
CA LEU A 5 -5.61 11.83 9.52
C LEU A 5 -5.85 11.66 11.02
N SER A 6 -6.94 10.99 11.38
CA SER A 6 -7.32 10.72 12.77
C SER A 6 -6.41 9.64 13.37
N LYS A 7 -6.41 9.49 14.71
CA LYS A 7 -5.71 8.36 15.37
C LYS A 7 -6.15 6.99 14.83
N LYS A 8 -7.41 6.85 14.41
CA LYS A 8 -7.95 5.63 13.79
C LYS A 8 -7.30 5.36 12.41
N ASP A 9 -7.01 6.42 11.67
CA ASP A 9 -6.35 6.32 10.35
C ASP A 9 -4.91 5.84 10.47
N HIS A 10 -4.20 6.26 11.53
CA HIS A 10 -2.85 5.77 11.82
C HIS A 10 -2.84 4.26 12.08
N SER A 11 -3.72 3.78 12.98
CA SER A 11 -3.85 2.35 13.28
C SER A 11 -4.27 1.54 12.04
N ARG A 12 -5.20 2.07 11.23
CA ARG A 12 -5.63 1.40 9.99
C ARG A 12 -4.49 1.29 8.98
N ARG A 13 -3.71 2.36 8.80
CA ARG A 13 -2.54 2.35 7.91
C ARG A 13 -1.52 1.30 8.34
N TYR A 14 -1.22 1.20 9.65
CA TYR A 14 -0.30 0.18 10.16
C TYR A 14 -0.81 -1.24 9.96
N TYR A 15 -2.10 -1.48 10.19
CA TYR A 15 -2.73 -2.77 9.92
C TYR A 15 -2.61 -3.16 8.45
N LEU A 16 -3.00 -2.27 7.53
CA LEU A 16 -2.92 -2.51 6.09
C LEU A 16 -1.48 -2.76 5.65
N HIS A 17 -0.54 -1.95 6.12
CA HIS A 17 0.89 -2.13 5.84
C HIS A 17 1.37 -3.53 6.28
N GLY A 18 0.98 -3.99 7.47
CA GLY A 18 1.34 -5.33 7.96
C GLY A 18 0.78 -6.47 7.11
N ILE A 19 -0.43 -6.32 6.56
CA ILE A 19 -1.04 -7.31 5.67
C ILE A 19 -0.38 -7.30 4.29
N VAL A 20 -0.22 -6.13 3.68
CA VAL A 20 0.36 -5.98 2.33
C VAL A 20 1.81 -6.45 2.31
N LYS A 21 2.59 -6.16 3.36
CA LYS A 21 4.00 -6.56 3.47
C LYS A 21 4.23 -8.09 3.49
N LYS A 22 3.19 -8.90 3.74
CA LYS A 22 3.30 -10.37 3.65
C LYS A 22 3.41 -10.89 2.22
N HIS A 23 2.93 -10.11 1.25
CA HIS A 23 2.84 -10.51 -0.15
C HIS A 23 3.64 -9.61 -1.09
N PHE A 24 3.91 -8.36 -0.68
CA PHE A 24 4.58 -7.35 -1.50
C PHE A 24 5.66 -6.62 -0.72
N ILE A 25 6.61 -6.02 -1.44
CA ILE A 25 7.64 -5.17 -0.83
C ILE A 25 7.05 -3.78 -0.62
N VAL A 26 6.99 -3.33 0.63
CA VAL A 26 6.39 -2.03 0.98
C VAL A 26 7.45 -1.09 1.55
N ASN A 27 7.60 0.08 0.94
CA ASN A 27 8.37 1.21 1.44
C ASN A 27 7.43 2.25 2.04
N SER A 28 7.32 2.26 3.37
CA SER A 28 6.45 3.20 4.09
C SER A 28 6.95 4.65 4.08
N HIS A 29 8.26 4.88 3.89
CA HIS A 29 8.85 6.22 3.86
C HIS A 29 8.47 6.95 2.57
N ASN A 30 8.63 6.26 1.44
CA ASN A 30 8.26 6.79 0.12
C ASN A 30 6.79 6.57 -0.22
N ARG A 31 6.08 5.74 0.57
CA ARG A 31 4.72 5.25 0.30
C ARG A 31 4.64 4.54 -1.04
N GLU A 32 5.49 3.55 -1.20
CA GLU A 32 5.58 2.77 -2.43
C GLU A 32 5.39 1.29 -2.12
N VAL A 33 4.75 0.58 -3.03
CA VAL A 33 4.61 -0.88 -3.00
C VAL A 33 5.20 -1.42 -4.29
N SER A 34 6.32 -2.11 -4.18
CA SER A 34 6.99 -2.73 -5.32
C SER A 34 6.32 -4.07 -5.64
N VAL A 35 5.92 -4.22 -6.89
CA VAL A 35 5.29 -5.42 -7.45
C VAL A 35 6.08 -5.91 -8.65
N THR A 36 6.08 -7.22 -8.87
CA THR A 36 6.64 -7.83 -10.09
C THR A 36 5.58 -7.87 -11.20
N PRO A 37 5.97 -8.01 -12.48
CA PRO A 37 5.01 -8.15 -13.57
C PRO A 37 3.99 -9.28 -13.35
N ASP A 38 4.43 -10.42 -12.81
CA ASP A 38 3.56 -11.58 -12.58
C ASP A 38 2.55 -11.38 -11.45
N THR A 39 2.80 -10.41 -10.57
CA THR A 39 1.96 -10.14 -9.39
C THR A 39 1.16 -8.85 -9.50
N ILE A 40 1.26 -8.13 -10.62
CA ILE A 40 0.62 -6.83 -10.79
C ILE A 40 -0.92 -6.93 -10.80
N ASP A 41 -1.47 -7.98 -11.40
CA ASP A 41 -2.91 -8.18 -11.45
C ASP A 41 -3.44 -8.55 -10.05
N LEU A 42 -2.73 -9.45 -9.35
CA LEU A 42 -2.95 -9.76 -7.94
C LEU A 42 -2.89 -8.51 -7.04
N ALA A 43 -1.95 -7.60 -7.31
CA ALA A 43 -1.82 -6.35 -6.57
C ALA A 43 -3.02 -5.42 -6.80
N ARG A 44 -3.48 -5.28 -8.05
CA ARG A 44 -4.64 -4.45 -8.43
C ARG A 44 -5.95 -4.97 -7.84
N GLU A 45 -6.09 -6.29 -7.68
CA GLU A 45 -7.26 -6.91 -7.08
C GLU A 45 -7.21 -6.96 -5.54
N ASN A 46 -6.05 -6.69 -4.93
CA ASN A 46 -5.90 -6.76 -3.50
C ASN A 46 -6.58 -5.57 -2.80
N LYS A 47 -7.74 -5.84 -2.18
CA LYS A 47 -8.54 -4.82 -1.47
C LYS A 47 -7.75 -4.02 -0.42
N TYR A 48 -6.76 -4.63 0.24
CA TYR A 48 -5.98 -3.96 1.27
C TYR A 48 -4.93 -3.02 0.67
N LEU A 49 -4.28 -3.43 -0.42
CA LEU A 49 -3.35 -2.58 -1.16
C LEU A 49 -4.09 -1.39 -1.77
N MET A 50 -5.24 -1.64 -2.42
CA MET A 50 -6.05 -0.58 -3.01
C MET A 50 -6.57 0.40 -1.96
N GLU A 51 -6.95 -0.06 -0.77
CA GLU A 51 -7.28 0.84 0.35
C GLU A 51 -6.06 1.65 0.81
N LEU A 52 -4.88 1.01 0.88
CA LEU A 52 -3.62 1.66 1.24
C LEU A 52 -3.28 2.80 0.26
N CYS A 53 -3.45 2.55 -1.03
CA CYS A 53 -3.25 3.52 -2.11
C CYS A 53 -4.27 4.65 -2.04
N ALA A 54 -5.57 4.32 -2.04
CA ALA A 54 -6.65 5.30 -2.13
C ALA A 54 -6.75 6.23 -0.90
N LYS A 55 -6.57 5.70 0.32
CA LYS A 55 -6.70 6.49 1.56
C LYS A 55 -5.40 7.11 2.04
N PHE A 56 -4.27 6.43 1.85
CA PHE A 56 -3.00 6.85 2.47
C PHE A 56 -1.96 7.32 1.45
N GLY A 57 -2.30 7.29 0.15
CA GLY A 57 -1.46 7.82 -0.92
C GLY A 57 -0.23 6.96 -1.17
N TYR A 58 -0.39 5.64 -1.08
CA TYR A 58 0.66 4.71 -1.55
C TYR A 58 0.58 4.54 -3.06
N ASN A 59 1.73 4.42 -3.72
CA ASN A 59 1.84 4.16 -5.14
C ASN A 59 2.31 2.73 -5.40
N ILE A 60 1.79 2.10 -6.45
CA ILE A 60 2.26 0.80 -6.91
C ILE A 60 3.40 1.05 -7.90
N GLN A 61 4.60 0.59 -7.55
CA GLN A 61 5.82 0.68 -8.35
C GLN A 61 6.08 -0.69 -8.97
N MET A 62 6.31 -0.73 -10.28
CA MET A 62 6.69 -1.97 -10.94
C MET A 62 8.22 -2.11 -10.85
N SER A 63 8.69 -3.14 -10.16
CA SER A 63 10.12 -3.43 -10.08
C SER A 63 10.48 -4.52 -11.08
N ILE A 64 11.48 -4.21 -11.92
CA ILE A 64 12.16 -5.19 -12.75
C ILE A 64 13.25 -5.78 -11.85
N VAL A 65 12.89 -6.82 -11.09
CA VAL A 65 13.88 -7.66 -10.41
C VAL A 65 14.46 -8.63 -11.42
#